data_AF-A0A971ZJY6-F1
#
_entry.id   AF-A0A971ZJY6-F1
#
_cell.length_a   1.000
_cell.length_b   1.000
_cell.length_c   1.000
_cell.angle_alpha   90.00
_cell.angle_beta   90.00
_cell.angle_gamma   90.00
#
_symmetry.space_group_name_H-M   'P 1'
#
loop_
_entity.id
_entity.type
_entity.pdbx_description
1 polymer ?
#
loop_
_entity_poly.entity_id
_entity_poly.type
_entity_poly.pdbx_seq_one_letter_code
_entity_poly.pdbx_strand_id
1 'polypeptide(L)'
;MNKEPVTINKQFWTWFVILSFLARPIHEFGHWIVYKIYGIEVYFTLNQVVPKDISKFKLLGEAGGPLINVLLILVGFWIIWRTKYKGLGAALIVTNSLSRLVPYILIALTNSWKSNDEGIVAQVLNLNLYTFYIILGCFFALSILICFRPNFKEAKRPIIKHLFFMSIIFTFIILILEIPQNIFFENYHFNLDEAIKNMQG
;
A
#
# COMPACT_ATOMS: atom_id res chain seq x y z
N MET A 1 27.79 10.40 -14.20
CA MET A 1 26.81 9.29 -14.26
C MET A 1 25.76 9.63 -15.31
N ASN A 2 25.50 8.74 -16.26
CA ASN A 2 24.51 8.97 -17.32
C ASN A 2 23.11 9.19 -16.73
N LYS A 3 22.68 10.46 -16.79
CA LYS A 3 21.36 10.96 -16.39
C LYS A 3 20.29 10.59 -17.43
N GLU A 4 20.32 9.37 -17.96
CA GLU A 4 19.25 8.95 -18.85
C GLU A 4 17.93 9.02 -18.07
N PRO A 5 16.93 9.71 -18.59
CA PRO A 5 15.68 9.89 -17.87
C PRO A 5 14.93 8.55 -17.78
N VAL A 6 14.05 8.44 -16.78
CA VAL A 6 13.20 7.25 -16.59
C VAL A 6 12.18 7.17 -17.72
N THR A 7 12.42 6.33 -18.73
CA THR A 7 11.50 6.16 -19.85
C THR A 7 10.46 5.08 -19.57
N ILE A 8 9.22 5.34 -19.98
CA ILE A 8 8.12 4.37 -19.91
C ILE A 8 8.25 3.44 -21.11
N ASN A 9 8.97 2.34 -20.91
CA ASN A 9 9.29 1.36 -21.94
C ASN A 9 8.69 -0.02 -21.59
N LYS A 10 8.96 -1.03 -22.43
CA LYS A 10 8.47 -2.41 -22.23
C LYS A 10 8.89 -2.99 -20.87
N GLN A 11 10.10 -2.69 -20.42
CA GLN A 11 10.61 -3.16 -19.13
C GLN A 11 9.80 -2.58 -17.96
N PHE A 12 9.52 -1.28 -17.98
CA PHE A 12 8.66 -0.65 -16.98
C PHE A 12 7.28 -1.32 -16.93
N TRP A 13 6.61 -1.48 -18.08
CA TRP A 13 5.27 -2.08 -18.12
C TRP A 13 5.24 -3.53 -17.65
N THR A 14 6.26 -4.32 -18.01
CA THR A 14 6.38 -5.72 -17.58
C THR A 14 6.47 -5.79 -16.05
N TRP A 15 7.35 -4.99 -15.44
CA TRP A 15 7.48 -4.96 -13.99
C TRP A 15 6.27 -4.35 -13.30
N PHE A 16 5.67 -3.31 -13.87
CA PHE A 16 4.48 -2.68 -13.31
C PHE A 16 3.33 -3.68 -13.19
N VAL A 17 3.08 -4.50 -14.22
CA VAL A 17 2.05 -5.55 -14.16
C VAL A 17 2.38 -6.58 -13.08
N ILE A 18 3.59 -7.15 -13.09
CA ILE A 18 4.01 -8.15 -12.11
C ILE A 18 3.88 -7.61 -10.68
N LEU A 19 4.41 -6.42 -10.44
CA LEU A 19 4.40 -5.81 -9.11
C LEU A 19 2.99 -5.43 -8.69
N SER A 20 2.11 -5.02 -9.61
CA SER A 20 0.73 -4.65 -9.26
C SER A 20 -0.07 -5.83 -8.71
N PHE A 21 0.14 -7.04 -9.25
CA PHE A 21 -0.43 -8.26 -8.68
C PHE A 21 0.13 -8.60 -7.29
N LEU A 22 1.41 -8.28 -7.05
CA LEU A 22 2.08 -8.58 -5.79
C LEU A 22 1.95 -7.48 -4.74
N ALA A 23 1.47 -6.29 -5.10
CA ALA A 23 1.53 -5.12 -4.23
C ALA A 23 0.74 -5.32 -2.94
N ARG A 24 -0.48 -5.88 -3.04
CA ARG A 24 -1.32 -6.14 -1.87
C ARG A 24 -0.79 -7.31 -1.03
N PRO A 25 -0.44 -8.48 -1.60
CA PRO A 25 0.20 -9.54 -0.81
C PRO A 25 1.48 -9.10 -0.09
N ILE A 26 2.30 -8.25 -0.73
CA ILE A 26 3.50 -7.70 -0.10
C ILE A 26 3.15 -6.71 1.03
N HIS A 27 2.11 -5.90 0.84
CA HIS A 27 1.59 -5.02 1.89
C HIS A 27 1.13 -5.83 3.12
N GLU A 28 0.30 -6.84 2.91
CA GLU A 28 -0.13 -7.76 3.98
C GLU A 28 1.07 -8.46 4.63
N PHE A 29 2.07 -8.86 3.84
CA PHE A 29 3.30 -9.42 4.37
C PHE A 29 4.04 -8.44 5.30
N GLY A 30 3.96 -7.13 5.06
CA GLY A 30 4.45 -6.10 5.97
C GLY A 30 3.79 -6.16 7.35
N HIS A 31 2.45 -6.24 7.39
CA HIS A 31 1.71 -6.43 8.65
C HIS A 31 2.13 -7.73 9.35
N TRP A 32 2.20 -8.83 8.61
CA TRP A 32 2.58 -10.14 9.14
C TRP A 32 3.97 -10.14 9.77
N ILE A 33 4.97 -9.55 9.11
CA ILE A 33 6.34 -9.46 9.65
C ILE A 33 6.30 -8.79 11.02
N VAL A 34 5.62 -7.65 11.14
CA VAL A 34 5.62 -6.90 12.40
C VAL A 34 4.90 -7.70 13.49
N TYR A 35 3.74 -8.28 13.20
CA TYR A 35 3.05 -9.15 14.16
C TYR A 35 3.92 -10.33 14.60
N LYS A 36 4.66 -10.96 13.69
CA LYS A 36 5.58 -12.05 14.02
C LYS A 36 6.75 -11.61 14.89
N ILE A 37 7.30 -10.41 14.69
CA ILE A 37 8.35 -9.85 15.56
C ILE A 37 7.84 -9.71 17.00
N TYR A 38 6.55 -9.39 17.19
CA TYR A 38 5.91 -9.34 18.51
C TYR A 38 5.48 -10.70 19.06
N GLY A 39 5.74 -11.80 18.35
CA GLY A 39 5.29 -13.14 18.75
C GLY A 39 3.77 -13.33 18.68
N ILE A 40 3.07 -12.50 17.90
CA ILE A 40 1.61 -12.55 17.76
C ILE A 40 1.26 -13.53 16.64
N GLU A 41 0.36 -14.47 16.95
CA GLU A 41 -0.21 -15.32 15.93
C GLU A 41 -1.28 -14.56 15.14
N VAL A 42 -1.21 -14.67 13.82
CA VAL A 42 -2.11 -13.97 12.90
C VAL A 42 -2.71 -14.96 11.91
N TYR A 43 -3.92 -14.66 11.46
CA TYR A 43 -4.44 -15.15 10.19
C TYR A 43 -3.88 -14.28 9.07
N PHE A 44 -3.51 -14.91 7.95
CA PHE A 44 -2.92 -14.25 6.80
C PHE A 44 -3.69 -14.61 5.54
N THR A 45 -4.14 -13.58 4.81
CA THR A 45 -4.79 -13.68 3.51
C THR A 45 -4.10 -12.76 2.50
N LEU A 46 -4.62 -12.65 1.28
CA LEU A 46 -4.01 -11.79 0.25
C LEU A 46 -4.28 -10.30 0.46
N ASN A 47 -5.24 -9.93 1.30
CA ASN A 47 -5.72 -8.55 1.52
C ASN A 47 -5.94 -8.20 2.99
N GLN A 48 -5.73 -9.15 3.89
CA GLN A 48 -5.83 -8.90 5.31
C GLN A 48 -4.91 -9.80 6.14
N VAL A 49 -4.28 -9.17 7.12
CA VAL A 49 -3.64 -9.84 8.25
C VAL A 49 -4.31 -9.42 9.54
N VAL A 50 -4.80 -10.39 10.32
CA VAL A 50 -5.49 -10.12 11.58
C VAL A 50 -4.91 -11.01 12.69
N PRO A 51 -4.63 -10.48 13.88
CA PRO A 51 -4.32 -11.28 15.05
C PRO A 51 -5.39 -12.34 15.32
N LYS A 52 -4.98 -13.58 15.63
CA LYS A 52 -5.92 -14.62 16.07
C LYS A 52 -6.58 -14.25 17.41
N ASP A 53 -5.84 -13.52 18.23
CA ASP A 53 -6.28 -12.95 19.49
C ASP A 53 -6.34 -11.43 19.35
N ILE A 54 -7.57 -10.91 19.27
CA ILE A 54 -7.84 -9.48 19.04
C ILE A 54 -7.28 -8.61 20.19
N SER A 55 -7.14 -9.15 21.40
CA SER A 55 -6.53 -8.42 22.51
C SER A 55 -5.06 -8.10 22.29
N LYS A 56 -4.39 -8.86 21.40
CA LYS A 56 -2.98 -8.67 21.05
C LYS A 56 -2.78 -7.76 19.86
N PHE A 57 -3.81 -7.07 19.40
CA PHE A 57 -3.68 -6.10 18.32
C PHE A 57 -2.67 -5.01 18.71
N LYS A 58 -1.76 -4.64 17.79
CA LYS A 58 -0.66 -3.70 18.05
C LYS A 58 -0.55 -2.66 16.96
N LEU A 59 -0.37 -1.40 17.37
CA LEU A 59 -0.19 -0.26 16.48
C LEU A 59 0.83 -0.50 15.37
N LEU A 60 2.01 -1.03 15.73
CA LEU A 60 3.07 -1.27 14.78
C LEU A 60 2.74 -2.42 13.83
N GLY A 61 1.90 -3.37 14.25
CA GLY A 61 1.33 -4.40 13.38
C GLY A 61 0.55 -3.78 12.22
N GLU A 62 -0.32 -2.81 12.52
CA GLU A 62 -1.08 -2.05 11.50
C GLU A 62 -0.23 -1.09 10.68
N ALA A 63 0.84 -0.55 11.24
CA ALA A 63 1.77 0.27 10.47
C ALA A 63 2.60 -0.56 9.47
N GLY A 64 2.70 -1.88 9.65
CA GLY A 64 3.57 -2.77 8.88
C GLY A 64 3.35 -2.70 7.37
N GLY A 65 2.10 -2.73 6.91
CA GLY A 65 1.75 -2.60 5.50
C GLY A 65 2.17 -1.25 4.89
N PRO A 66 1.70 -0.12 5.42
CA PRO A 66 2.12 1.19 4.92
C PRO A 66 3.65 1.39 4.95
N LEU A 67 4.35 0.88 5.98
CA LEU A 67 5.80 0.98 6.09
C LEU A 67 6.54 0.16 5.03
N ILE A 68 6.07 -1.06 4.70
CA ILE A 68 6.71 -1.85 3.63
C ILE A 68 6.55 -1.17 2.27
N ASN A 69 5.41 -0.53 2.00
CA ASN A 69 5.21 0.28 0.79
C ASN A 69 6.22 1.44 0.71
N VAL A 70 6.41 2.18 1.82
CA VAL A 70 7.42 3.25 1.89
C VAL A 70 8.82 2.70 1.63
N LEU A 71 9.19 1.58 2.25
CA LEU A 71 10.49 0.94 2.04
C LEU A 71 10.71 0.58 0.56
N LEU A 72 9.72 -0.01 -0.10
CA LEU A 72 9.82 -0.41 -1.51
C LEU A 72 9.90 0.79 -2.46
N ILE A 73 9.28 1.91 -2.12
CA ILE A 73 9.44 3.18 -2.85
C ILE A 73 10.89 3.68 -2.72
N LEU A 74 11.46 3.67 -1.51
CA LEU A 74 12.84 4.06 -1.28
C LEU A 74 13.83 3.16 -2.03
N VAL A 75 13.59 1.84 -2.04
CA VAL A 75 14.34 0.88 -2.86
C VAL A 75 14.20 1.21 -4.35
N GLY A 76 13.00 1.56 -4.82
CA GLY A 76 12.78 1.99 -6.20
C GLY A 76 13.60 3.23 -6.58
N PHE A 77 13.66 4.24 -5.71
CA PHE A 77 14.53 5.41 -5.90
C PHE A 77 16.01 5.02 -5.93
N TRP A 78 16.44 4.16 -5.00
CA TRP A 78 17.81 3.64 -5.00
C TRP A 78 18.15 2.91 -6.30
N ILE A 79 17.25 2.06 -6.82
CA ILE A 79 17.44 1.35 -8.09
C ILE A 79 17.59 2.33 -9.26
N ILE A 80 16.76 3.37 -9.32
CA ILE A 80 16.83 4.40 -10.37
C ILE A 80 18.17 5.15 -10.31
N TRP A 81 18.66 5.48 -9.10
CA TRP A 81 19.88 6.26 -8.93
C TRP A 81 21.16 5.45 -9.07
N ARG A 82 21.14 4.16 -8.71
CA ARG A 82 22.36 3.35 -8.58
C ARG A 82 22.53 2.31 -9.67
N THR A 83 21.49 2.00 -10.44
CA THR A 83 21.52 0.87 -11.38
C THR A 83 21.05 1.25 -12.78
N LYS A 84 21.26 0.33 -13.73
CA LYS A 84 20.70 0.42 -15.09
C LYS A 84 19.21 0.04 -15.15
N TYR A 85 18.64 -0.55 -14.10
CA TYR A 85 17.27 -1.09 -14.07
C TYR A 85 16.21 -0.03 -13.75
N LYS A 86 16.30 1.14 -14.40
CA LYS A 86 15.43 2.30 -14.12
C LYS A 86 13.94 1.99 -14.27
N GLY A 87 13.57 1.14 -15.23
CA GLY A 87 12.19 0.71 -15.42
C GLY A 87 11.62 -0.09 -14.23
N LEU A 88 12.43 -0.95 -13.61
CA LEU A 88 12.04 -1.69 -12.39
C LEU A 88 11.88 -0.73 -11.21
N GLY A 89 12.85 0.16 -11.00
CA GLY A 89 12.77 1.13 -9.90
C GLY A 89 11.55 2.05 -10.02
N ALA A 90 11.22 2.49 -11.24
CA ALA A 90 10.03 3.27 -11.52
C ALA A 90 8.74 2.45 -11.29
N ALA A 91 8.70 1.20 -11.74
CA ALA A 91 7.57 0.32 -11.49
C ALA A 91 7.33 0.09 -9.99
N LEU A 92 8.40 -0.10 -9.19
CA LEU A 92 8.30 -0.20 -7.73
C LEU A 92 7.69 1.05 -7.10
N ILE A 93 8.18 2.24 -7.46
CA ILE A 93 7.66 3.51 -6.92
C ILE A 93 6.18 3.66 -7.25
N VAL A 94 5.83 3.51 -8.53
CA VAL A 94 4.47 3.75 -9.00
C VAL A 94 3.50 2.75 -8.41
N THR A 95 3.84 1.47 -8.42
CA THR A 95 2.96 0.41 -7.94
C THR A 95 2.66 0.58 -6.45
N ASN A 96 3.70 0.74 -5.61
CA ASN A 96 3.53 0.86 -4.16
C ASN A 96 2.86 2.17 -3.74
N SER A 97 2.99 3.23 -4.54
CA SER A 97 2.26 4.48 -4.33
C SER A 97 0.79 4.33 -4.70
N LEU A 98 0.49 3.75 -5.86
CA LEU A 98 -0.90 3.57 -6.33
C LEU A 98 -1.68 2.54 -5.50
N SER A 99 -1.02 1.51 -4.96
CA SER A 99 -1.66 0.55 -4.06
C SER A 99 -2.13 1.17 -2.74
N ARG A 100 -1.78 2.42 -2.43
CA ARG A 100 -2.34 3.20 -1.31
C ARG A 100 -3.24 4.32 -1.78
N LEU A 101 -2.81 5.09 -2.78
CA LEU A 101 -3.59 6.22 -3.30
C LEU A 101 -4.95 5.80 -3.87
N VAL A 102 -5.04 4.64 -4.53
CA VAL A 102 -6.32 4.14 -5.05
C VAL A 102 -7.28 3.79 -3.89
N PRO A 103 -6.89 2.97 -2.89
CA PRO A 103 -7.71 2.77 -1.70
C PRO A 103 -8.13 4.07 -1.01
N TYR A 104 -7.26 5.07 -0.89
CA TYR A 104 -7.63 6.34 -0.25
C TYR A 104 -8.81 7.03 -0.96
N ILE A 105 -8.83 6.99 -2.29
CA ILE A 105 -9.95 7.52 -3.07
C ILE A 105 -11.21 6.70 -2.83
N LEU A 106 -11.12 5.37 -2.83
CA LEU A 106 -12.27 4.49 -2.55
C LEU A 106 -12.83 4.69 -1.14
N ILE A 107 -11.95 4.87 -0.15
CA ILE A 107 -12.29 5.15 1.24
C ILE A 107 -12.98 6.52 1.35
N ALA A 108 -12.49 7.53 0.62
CA ALA A 108 -13.14 8.84 0.57
C ALA A 108 -14.56 8.77 0.01
N LEU A 109 -14.78 7.95 -1.03
CA LEU A 109 -16.09 7.75 -1.65
C LEU A 109 -17.06 6.96 -0.76
N THR A 110 -16.54 6.04 0.05
CA THR A 110 -17.35 5.17 0.94
C THR A 110 -17.44 5.69 2.38
N ASN A 111 -16.74 6.78 2.70
CA ASN A 111 -16.60 7.35 4.03
C ASN A 111 -16.10 6.34 5.10
N SER A 112 -15.28 5.36 4.69
CA SER A 112 -14.81 4.24 5.52
C SER A 112 -13.46 4.51 6.20
N TRP A 113 -13.15 5.79 6.47
CA TRP A 113 -11.83 6.27 6.91
C TRP A 113 -11.25 5.58 8.15
N LYS A 114 -12.11 5.10 9.06
CA LYS A 114 -11.70 4.46 10.32
C LYS A 114 -11.20 3.02 10.14
N SER A 115 -11.63 2.34 9.08
CA SER A 115 -11.44 0.88 8.94
C SER A 115 -10.17 0.51 8.17
N ASN A 116 -9.41 1.48 7.67
CA ASN A 116 -8.18 1.26 6.92
C ASN A 116 -6.95 1.58 7.79
N ASP A 117 -5.80 1.03 7.41
CA ASP A 117 -4.57 0.99 8.21
C ASP A 117 -4.20 2.37 8.80
N GLU A 118 -4.17 3.44 7.99
CA GLU A 118 -3.83 4.79 8.47
C GLU A 118 -4.88 5.34 9.44
N GLY A 119 -6.16 4.98 9.25
CA GLY A 119 -7.25 5.35 10.13
C GLY A 119 -7.12 4.71 11.50
N ILE A 120 -6.83 3.39 11.51
CA ILE A 120 -6.59 2.63 12.74
C ILE A 120 -5.39 3.22 13.49
N VAL A 121 -4.28 3.45 12.79
CA VAL A 121 -3.06 4.06 13.35
C VAL A 121 -3.37 5.45 13.95
N ALA A 122 -4.16 6.28 13.25
CA ALA A 122 -4.55 7.60 13.76
C ALA A 122 -5.39 7.50 15.05
N GLN A 123 -6.37 6.59 15.09
CA GLN A 123 -7.24 6.41 16.24
C GLN A 123 -6.45 5.94 17.48
N VAL A 124 -5.55 4.99 17.30
CA VAL A 124 -4.74 4.46 18.39
C VAL A 124 -3.84 5.53 18.99
N LEU A 125 -3.26 6.39 18.15
CA LEU A 125 -2.42 7.50 18.57
C LEU A 125 -3.22 8.72 19.07
N ASN A 126 -4.55 8.65 19.12
CA ASN A 126 -5.43 9.78 19.45
C ASN A 126 -5.16 11.03 18.60
N LEU A 127 -4.83 10.83 17.31
CA LEU A 127 -4.61 11.89 16.34
C LEU A 127 -5.87 12.14 15.50
N ASN A 128 -5.86 13.23 14.74
CA ASN A 128 -6.90 13.46 13.75
C ASN A 128 -6.88 12.33 12.70
N LEU A 129 -8.06 11.79 12.38
CA LEU A 129 -8.22 10.66 11.46
C LEU A 129 -7.52 10.88 10.11
N TYR A 130 -7.45 12.13 9.65
CA TYR A 130 -6.87 12.49 8.35
C TYR A 130 -5.35 12.70 8.36
N THR A 131 -4.70 12.71 9.53
CA THR A 131 -3.27 13.05 9.66
C THR A 131 -2.39 12.15 8.80
N PHE A 132 -2.53 10.83 8.91
CA PHE A 132 -1.70 9.89 8.15
C PHE A 132 -2.08 9.81 6.68
N TYR A 133 -3.37 9.96 6.34
CA TYR A 133 -3.80 10.05 4.94
C TYR A 133 -3.16 11.23 4.22
N ILE A 134 -3.08 12.40 4.86
CA ILE A 134 -2.45 13.60 4.29
C ILE A 134 -0.94 13.39 4.15
N ILE A 135 -0.26 12.97 5.24
CA ILE A 135 1.20 12.83 5.25
C ILE A 135 1.64 11.76 4.22
N LEU A 136 1.09 10.55 4.31
CA LEU A 136 1.46 9.45 3.42
C LEU A 136 0.92 9.66 2.01
N GLY A 137 -0.29 10.22 1.86
CA GLY A 137 -0.85 10.55 0.55
C GLY A 137 0.02 11.55 -0.21
N CYS A 138 0.47 12.62 0.46
CA CYS A 138 1.44 13.56 -0.10
C CYS A 138 2.75 12.86 -0.48
N PHE A 139 3.29 12.01 0.41
CA PHE A 139 4.51 11.26 0.13
C PHE A 139 4.38 10.36 -1.11
N PHE A 140 3.30 9.57 -1.22
CA PHE A 140 3.06 8.68 -2.37
C PHE A 140 2.86 9.47 -3.66
N ALA A 141 2.08 10.55 -3.63
CA ALA A 141 1.87 11.41 -4.80
C ALA A 141 3.18 12.07 -5.25
N LEU A 142 3.94 12.66 -4.32
CA LEU A 142 5.24 13.26 -4.59
C LEU A 142 6.25 12.23 -5.12
N SER A 143 6.21 10.99 -4.63
CA SER A 143 7.10 9.93 -5.11
C SER A 143 6.89 9.63 -6.59
N ILE A 144 5.63 9.53 -7.04
CA ILE A 144 5.30 9.38 -8.47
C ILE A 144 5.77 10.61 -9.26
N LEU A 145 5.50 11.82 -8.75
CA LEU A 145 5.88 13.07 -9.43
C LEU A 145 7.40 13.19 -9.59
N ILE A 146 8.18 12.87 -8.54
CA ILE A 146 9.65 12.90 -8.58
C ILE A 146 10.18 11.85 -9.56
N CYS A 147 9.61 10.64 -9.56
CA CYS A 147 10.00 9.57 -10.47
C CYS A 147 9.90 9.99 -11.95
N PHE A 148 8.86 10.75 -12.31
CA PHE A 148 8.64 11.20 -13.69
C PHE A 148 8.99 12.66 -13.95
N ARG A 149 9.50 13.42 -12.98
CA ARG A 149 9.84 14.85 -13.12
C ARG A 149 10.67 15.16 -14.38
N PRO A 150 11.74 14.40 -14.73
CA PRO A 150 12.53 14.68 -15.91
C PRO A 150 11.73 14.58 -17.21
N ASN A 151 10.69 13.75 -17.21
CA ASN A 151 9.88 13.45 -18.38
C ASN A 151 8.47 14.06 -18.29
N PHE A 152 8.17 14.94 -17.33
CA PHE A 152 6.79 15.38 -17.08
C PHE A 152 6.16 16.12 -18.27
N LYS A 153 6.99 16.76 -19.13
CA LYS A 153 6.55 17.38 -20.39
C LYS A 153 6.19 16.36 -21.48
N GLU A 154 6.82 15.18 -21.46
CA GLU A 154 6.64 14.11 -22.44
C GLU A 154 5.75 12.96 -21.94
N ALA A 155 5.63 12.80 -20.62
CA ALA A 155 4.72 11.90 -19.94
C ALA A 155 3.30 12.42 -20.16
N LYS A 156 2.78 12.15 -21.36
CA LYS A 156 1.46 12.57 -21.80
C LYS A 156 0.44 12.16 -20.72
N ARG A 157 -0.45 13.08 -20.32
CA ARG A 157 -1.65 12.83 -19.47
C ARG A 157 -2.30 11.44 -19.64
N PRO A 158 -2.43 10.84 -20.84
CA PRO A 158 -2.89 9.46 -20.99
C PRO A 158 -2.16 8.44 -20.13
N ILE A 159 -0.84 8.54 -19.92
CA ILE A 159 -0.10 7.49 -19.22
C ILE A 159 -0.47 7.43 -17.73
N ILE A 160 -0.59 8.59 -17.07
CA ILE A 160 -1.04 8.65 -15.67
C ILE A 160 -2.46 8.07 -15.55
N LYS A 161 -3.35 8.38 -16.50
CA LYS A 161 -4.70 7.80 -16.56
C LYS A 161 -4.67 6.27 -16.70
N HIS A 162 -3.81 5.74 -17.57
CA HIS A 162 -3.67 4.29 -17.77
C HIS A 162 -3.13 3.60 -16.51
N LEU A 163 -2.09 4.16 -15.88
CA LEU A 163 -1.53 3.62 -14.63
C LEU A 163 -2.60 3.57 -13.54
N PHE A 164 -3.35 4.66 -13.38
CA PHE A 164 -4.45 4.74 -12.43
C PHE A 164 -5.56 3.71 -12.74
N PHE A 165 -6.00 3.62 -13.99
CA PHE A 165 -7.02 2.67 -14.41
C PHE A 165 -6.60 1.20 -14.20
N MET A 166 -5.35 0.86 -14.54
CA MET A 166 -4.80 -0.47 -14.30
C MET A 166 -4.72 -0.79 -12.80
N SER A 167 -4.32 0.15 -11.95
CA SER A 167 -4.32 -0.06 -10.49
C SER A 167 -5.73 -0.30 -9.93
N ILE A 168 -6.75 0.36 -10.47
CA ILE A 168 -8.15 0.07 -10.12
C ILE A 168 -8.52 -1.35 -10.52
N ILE A 169 -8.23 -1.77 -11.76
CA ILE A 169 -8.52 -3.14 -12.22
C ILE A 169 -7.85 -4.17 -11.32
N PHE A 170 -6.56 -4.01 -10.99
CA PHE A 170 -5.87 -4.96 -10.12
C PHE A 170 -6.46 -5.00 -8.71
N THR A 171 -6.86 -3.84 -8.17
CA THR A 171 -7.56 -3.79 -6.87
C THR A 171 -8.85 -4.60 -6.93
N PHE A 172 -9.67 -4.44 -7.97
CA PHE A 172 -10.89 -5.22 -8.15
C PHE A 172 -10.63 -6.72 -8.37
N ILE A 173 -9.60 -7.09 -9.12
CA ILE A 173 -9.21 -8.49 -9.31
C ILE A 173 -8.87 -9.12 -7.95
N ILE A 174 -8.06 -8.46 -7.14
CA ILE A 174 -7.69 -8.96 -5.80
C ILE A 174 -8.94 -9.12 -4.93
N LEU A 175 -9.83 -8.11 -4.90
CA LEU A 175 -11.09 -8.20 -4.16
C LEU A 175 -11.96 -9.38 -4.61
N ILE A 176 -12.05 -9.64 -5.91
CA ILE A 176 -12.83 -10.77 -6.45
C ILE A 176 -12.22 -12.12 -6.05
N LEU A 177 -10.89 -12.25 -6.10
CA LEU A 177 -10.18 -13.48 -5.73
C LEU A 177 -10.36 -13.86 -4.26
N GLU A 178 -10.82 -12.93 -3.43
CA GLU A 178 -10.96 -13.11 -1.99
C GLU A 178 -12.37 -13.28 -1.46
N ILE A 179 -13.39 -13.08 -2.29
CA ILE A 179 -14.78 -13.39 -1.92
C ILE A 179 -14.88 -14.77 -1.21
N PRO A 180 -14.19 -15.83 -1.65
CA PRO A 180 -14.22 -17.12 -0.96
C PRO A 180 -13.57 -17.11 0.44
N GLN A 181 -12.55 -16.26 0.66
CA GLN A 181 -11.82 -16.16 1.93
C GLN A 181 -12.60 -15.33 2.95
N ASN A 182 -13.28 -14.26 2.54
CA ASN A 182 -14.05 -13.40 3.45
C ASN A 182 -15.23 -14.13 4.11
N ILE A 183 -15.86 -15.09 3.42
CA ILE A 183 -16.90 -15.97 4.00
C ILE A 183 -16.35 -16.76 5.21
N PHE A 184 -15.05 -17.06 5.22
CA PHE A 184 -14.41 -17.73 6.35
C PHE A 184 -14.23 -16.79 7.56
N PHE A 185 -13.96 -15.50 7.32
CA PHE A 185 -13.73 -14.50 8.37
C PHE A 185 -15.00 -13.85 8.92
N GLU A 186 -16.13 -13.85 8.20
CA GLU A 186 -17.40 -13.34 8.73
C GLU A 186 -17.88 -14.07 10.00
N ASN A 187 -17.41 -15.30 10.23
CA ASN A 187 -17.67 -16.05 11.46
C ASN A 187 -16.82 -15.59 12.66
N TYR A 188 -15.82 -14.73 12.44
CA TYR A 188 -15.07 -14.04 13.48
C TYR A 188 -15.65 -12.63 13.65
N HIS A 189 -16.45 -12.40 14.68
CA HIS A 189 -16.92 -11.06 15.03
C HIS A 189 -15.76 -10.16 15.48
N PHE A 190 -15.09 -9.52 14.53
CA PHE A 190 -14.04 -8.55 14.82
C PHE A 190 -14.67 -7.24 15.30
N ASN A 191 -14.55 -6.97 16.61
CA ASN A 191 -14.95 -5.71 17.21
C ASN A 191 -13.78 -4.72 17.18
N LEU A 192 -13.73 -3.88 16.14
CA LEU A 192 -12.66 -2.89 15.96
C LEU A 192 -12.55 -1.92 17.15
N ASP A 193 -13.67 -1.52 17.76
CA ASP A 193 -13.66 -0.60 18.90
C ASP A 193 -13.00 -1.23 20.14
N GLU A 194 -13.18 -2.53 20.34
CA GLU A 194 -12.52 -3.28 21.41
C GLU A 194 -11.01 -3.44 21.15
N ALA A 195 -10.62 -3.74 19.90
CA ALA A 195 -9.21 -3.80 19.49
C ALA A 195 -8.49 -2.45 19.71
N ILE A 196 -9.15 -1.34 19.36
CA ILE A 196 -8.62 0.01 19.55
C ILE A 196 -8.42 0.31 21.04
N LYS A 197 -9.40 -0.01 21.89
CA LYS A 197 -9.27 0.15 23.35
C LYS A 197 -8.08 -0.63 23.92
N ASN A 198 -7.87 -1.86 23.46
CA ASN A 198 -6.77 -2.71 23.93
C ASN A 198 -5.38 -2.19 23.52
N MET A 199 -5.27 -1.39 22.45
CA MET A 199 -4.00 -0.76 22.04
C MET A 199 -3.64 0.51 22.81
N GLN A 200 -4.63 1.15 23.44
CA GLN A 200 -4.44 2.40 24.18
C GLN A 200 -4.07 2.17 25.66
N GLY A 201 -4.21 0.94 26.16
CA GLY A 201 -3.77 0.50 27.49
C GLY A 201 -2.39 -0.13 27.47
#